data_AF-A0A2V6IRQ9-F1
#
_entry.id   AF-A0A2V6IRQ9-F1
#
_cell.length_a   1.000
_cell.length_b   1.000
_cell.length_c   1.000
_cell.angle_alpha   90.00
_cell.angle_beta   90.00
_cell.angle_gamma   90.00
#
_symmetry.space_group_name_H-M   'P 1'
#
loop_
_entity.id
_entity.type
_entity.pdbx_description
1 polymer ?
#
loop_
_entity_poly.entity_id
_entity_poly.type
_entity_poly.pdbx_seq_one_letter_code
_entity_poly.pdbx_strand_id
1 'polypeptide(L)'
;MNNFTPRAQQVLALARKEADRFNHNYVGTEHLLLGLIKLGQGVAVNVLQKMGLDLETVRMEVEKQVGSGPETKIVGNVPYTPRVKKVLALAGKEAKALNHSYVGTEHILLGLLREGEGVAARVLKSLELDIERTRNEILKELDPNFTPSESEQEGGEPAKKDIKTPALRAFGRDLTELAKKGELDPVIGRRNEIERVIQVLCRRTKNNPVLIGEAGVGKTAIAEGLAQEIANGNVPELLHDRRVITLDLALMVAGTKYRGQFEERIKAVMDEIRRSKTVILFIDELHTIVGAGSAEGAMDASNIIKPALSRGELQCVGATTMNEYRKYIEKDAALERRFQTIKVDAPTVDEAIQILKGLRPKYEAHHKAKLTDEALETAVRFSDRYITGRFLPDKAIDVMDEAGARARINAMTRPPDVKDIEKEIEEIRLEKEGAIKAQDFEKAAALRDKEKQTKEKL
;
A
#
# COMPACT_ATOMS: atom_id res chain seq x y z
N MET A 1 -9.40 3.44 -20.91
CA MET A 1 -10.06 4.25 -19.86
C MET A 1 -11.00 3.34 -19.04
N ASN A 2 -10.51 2.21 -18.53
CA ASN A 2 -11.39 1.11 -18.06
C ASN A 2 -11.69 1.11 -16.54
N ASN A 3 -11.36 2.19 -15.81
CA ASN A 3 -11.53 2.24 -14.35
C ASN A 3 -12.39 3.43 -13.89
N PHE A 4 -13.24 4.03 -14.72
CA PHE A 4 -14.15 5.10 -14.31
C PHE A 4 -15.54 4.56 -13.96
N THR A 5 -16.16 5.08 -12.89
CA THR A 5 -17.56 4.73 -12.57
C THR A 5 -18.52 5.22 -13.65
N PRO A 6 -19.74 4.65 -13.77
CA PRO A 6 -20.74 5.12 -14.74
C PRO A 6 -21.02 6.62 -14.63
N ARG A 7 -21.09 7.15 -13.40
CA ARG A 7 -21.25 8.59 -13.15
C ARG A 7 -20.05 9.40 -13.61
N ALA A 8 -18.83 8.94 -13.36
CA ALA A 8 -17.62 9.62 -13.85
C ALA A 8 -17.52 9.60 -15.39
N GLN A 9 -17.93 8.52 -16.05
CA GLN A 9 -18.01 8.47 -17.51
C GLN A 9 -19.07 9.46 -18.05
N GLN A 10 -20.19 9.59 -17.35
CA GLN A 10 -21.24 10.57 -17.68
C GLN A 10 -20.73 12.01 -17.53
N VAL A 11 -19.94 12.32 -16.49
CA VAL A 11 -19.27 13.63 -16.35
C VAL A 11 -18.39 13.94 -17.56
N LEU A 12 -17.60 12.98 -18.03
CA LEU A 12 -16.75 13.16 -19.20
C LEU A 12 -17.55 13.40 -20.49
N ALA A 13 -18.70 12.73 -20.64
CA ALA A 13 -19.61 12.96 -21.75
C ALA A 13 -20.28 14.35 -21.66
N LEU A 14 -20.68 14.78 -20.47
CA LEU A 14 -21.24 16.11 -20.23
C LEU A 14 -20.21 17.21 -20.49
N ALA A 15 -18.94 17.01 -20.10
CA ALA A 15 -17.87 17.94 -20.39
C ALA A 15 -17.68 18.18 -21.89
N ARG A 16 -17.84 17.14 -22.71
CA ARG A 16 -17.81 17.27 -24.18
C ARG A 16 -19.01 18.05 -24.72
N LYS A 17 -20.19 17.86 -24.13
CA LYS A 17 -21.40 18.62 -24.50
C LYS A 17 -21.28 20.09 -24.12
N GLU A 18 -20.69 20.39 -22.97
CA GLU A 18 -20.42 21.78 -22.57
C GLU A 18 -19.38 22.40 -23.51
N ALA A 19 -18.31 21.69 -23.88
CA ALA A 19 -17.36 22.21 -24.88
C ALA A 19 -18.03 22.56 -26.22
N ASP A 20 -18.96 21.73 -26.70
CA ASP A 20 -19.75 22.04 -27.90
C ASP A 20 -20.71 23.23 -27.68
N ARG A 21 -21.32 23.36 -26.49
CA ARG A 21 -22.18 24.49 -26.14
C ARG A 21 -21.44 25.83 -26.18
N PHE A 22 -20.16 25.85 -25.78
CA PHE A 22 -19.29 27.04 -25.86
C PHE A 22 -18.59 27.19 -27.22
N ASN A 23 -18.85 26.34 -28.22
CA ASN A 23 -18.13 26.29 -29.50
C ASN A 23 -16.60 26.14 -29.35
N HIS A 24 -16.14 25.45 -28.31
CA HIS A 24 -14.72 25.16 -28.13
C HIS A 24 -14.31 23.90 -28.87
N ASN A 25 -13.20 24.00 -29.61
CA ASN A 25 -12.57 22.88 -30.32
C ASN A 25 -11.67 22.02 -29.41
N TYR A 26 -11.77 22.17 -28.09
CA TYR A 26 -11.07 21.38 -27.09
C TYR A 26 -11.95 21.19 -25.83
N VAL A 27 -11.67 20.13 -25.07
CA VAL A 27 -12.22 19.98 -23.72
C VAL A 27 -11.15 20.37 -22.70
N GLY A 28 -11.37 21.51 -22.05
CA GLY A 28 -10.53 22.05 -20.97
C GLY A 28 -11.09 21.77 -19.56
N THR A 29 -10.45 22.33 -18.54
CA THR A 29 -10.77 22.02 -17.14
C THR A 29 -12.11 22.64 -16.73
N GLU A 30 -12.45 23.80 -17.28
CA GLU A 30 -13.76 24.46 -17.16
C GLU A 30 -14.92 23.55 -17.58
N HIS A 31 -14.78 22.88 -18.73
CA HIS A 31 -15.81 21.98 -19.24
C HIS A 31 -15.95 20.74 -18.36
N LEU A 32 -14.85 20.27 -17.78
CA LEU A 32 -14.87 19.16 -16.85
C LEU A 32 -15.57 19.52 -15.53
N LEU A 33 -15.35 20.74 -15.01
CA LEU A 33 -16.05 21.27 -13.85
C LEU A 33 -17.54 21.48 -14.13
N LEU A 34 -17.89 22.05 -15.28
CA LEU A 34 -19.29 22.18 -15.72
C LEU A 34 -19.95 20.81 -15.89
N GLY A 35 -19.23 19.81 -16.40
CA GLY A 35 -19.72 18.44 -16.50
C GLY A 35 -20.03 17.80 -15.13
N LEU A 36 -19.24 18.09 -14.10
CA LEU A 36 -19.51 17.66 -12.71
C LEU A 36 -20.80 18.32 -12.17
N ILE A 37 -20.94 19.63 -12.36
CA ILE A 37 -22.10 20.40 -11.89
C ILE A 37 -23.37 19.98 -12.63
N LYS A 38 -23.28 19.84 -13.97
CA LYS A 38 -24.41 19.47 -14.85
C LYS A 38 -24.94 18.07 -14.58
N LEU A 39 -24.10 17.16 -14.07
CA LEU A 39 -24.56 15.85 -13.65
C LEU A 39 -25.62 15.96 -12.53
N GLY A 40 -25.54 16.98 -11.67
CA GLY A 40 -26.52 17.29 -10.62
C GLY A 40 -26.61 16.27 -9.49
N GLN A 41 -25.88 15.15 -9.59
CA GLN A 41 -25.86 14.06 -8.63
C GLN A 41 -24.44 13.48 -8.53
N GLY A 42 -24.11 12.90 -7.38
CA GLY A 42 -22.82 12.28 -7.12
C GLY A 42 -22.05 12.97 -6.00
N VAL A 43 -21.02 12.29 -5.50
CA VAL A 43 -20.29 12.68 -4.28
C VAL A 43 -19.66 14.07 -4.44
N ALA A 44 -19.11 14.39 -5.62
CA ALA A 44 -18.56 15.72 -5.88
C ALA A 44 -19.61 16.83 -5.76
N VAL A 45 -20.83 16.61 -6.24
CA VAL A 45 -21.91 17.60 -6.19
C VAL A 45 -22.38 17.80 -4.76
N ASN A 46 -22.61 16.70 -4.03
CA ASN A 46 -23.02 16.74 -2.63
C ASN A 46 -22.00 17.48 -1.76
N VAL A 47 -20.70 17.24 -2.00
CA VAL A 47 -19.62 17.90 -1.26
C VAL A 47 -19.58 19.40 -1.56
N LEU A 48 -19.69 19.81 -2.83
CA LEU A 48 -19.73 21.24 -3.18
C LEU A 48 -20.91 21.94 -2.47
N GLN A 49 -22.10 21.32 -2.46
CA GLN A 49 -23.27 21.85 -1.76
C GLN A 49 -23.08 21.91 -0.23
N LYS A 50 -22.50 20.87 0.39
CA LYS A 50 -22.18 20.85 1.83
C LYS A 50 -21.15 21.89 2.23
N MET A 51 -20.24 22.23 1.31
CA MET A 51 -19.28 23.33 1.48
C MET A 51 -19.92 24.71 1.30
N GLY A 52 -21.25 24.79 1.12
CA GLY A 52 -22.00 26.03 1.04
C GLY A 52 -22.02 26.65 -0.36
N LEU A 53 -21.61 25.91 -1.40
CA LEU A 53 -21.61 26.41 -2.76
C LEU A 53 -22.93 26.10 -3.46
N ASP A 54 -23.55 27.17 -3.95
CA ASP A 54 -24.64 27.07 -4.91
C ASP A 54 -24.09 26.72 -6.31
N LEU A 55 -24.59 25.63 -6.89
CA LEU A 55 -24.12 25.09 -8.16
C LEU A 55 -24.33 26.06 -9.33
N GLU A 56 -25.39 26.88 -9.28
CA GLU A 56 -25.64 27.92 -10.28
C GLU A 56 -24.61 29.05 -10.18
N THR A 57 -24.22 29.42 -8.97
CA THR A 57 -23.13 30.38 -8.73
C THR A 57 -21.80 29.87 -9.30
N VAL A 58 -21.46 28.59 -9.09
CA VAL A 58 -20.25 28.00 -9.68
C VAL A 58 -20.32 28.00 -11.21
N ARG A 59 -21.49 27.66 -11.78
CA ARG A 59 -21.71 27.69 -13.24
C ARG A 59 -21.51 29.09 -13.82
N MET A 60 -22.08 30.12 -13.19
CA MET A 60 -21.96 31.51 -13.63
C MET A 60 -20.50 32.00 -13.58
N GLU A 61 -19.74 31.63 -12.54
CA GLU A 61 -18.34 32.03 -12.41
C GLU A 61 -17.45 31.35 -13.45
N VAL A 62 -17.73 30.08 -13.80
CA VAL A 62 -17.09 29.44 -14.95
C VAL A 62 -17.48 30.14 -16.25
N GLU A 63 -18.77 30.37 -16.50
CA GLU A 63 -19.28 31.05 -17.72
C GLU A 63 -18.67 32.46 -17.90
N LYS A 64 -18.42 33.19 -16.81
CA LYS A 64 -17.80 34.51 -16.83
C LYS A 64 -16.31 34.48 -17.21
N GLN A 65 -15.60 33.43 -16.81
CA GLN A 65 -14.16 33.27 -17.11
C GLN A 65 -13.90 32.58 -18.45
N VAL A 66 -14.93 31.99 -19.05
CA VAL A 66 -14.89 31.20 -20.27
C VAL A 66 -15.57 31.98 -21.39
N GLY A 67 -14.79 32.39 -22.40
CA GLY A 67 -15.34 33.02 -23.60
C GLY A 67 -16.12 32.03 -24.48
N SER A 68 -16.87 32.54 -25.45
CA SER A 68 -17.39 31.70 -26.55
C SER A 68 -16.30 31.49 -27.60
N GLY A 69 -16.23 30.28 -28.14
CA GLY A 69 -15.36 29.93 -29.26
C GLY A 69 -15.82 30.54 -30.60
N PRO A 70 -15.04 30.36 -31.67
CA PRO A 70 -15.32 30.93 -32.99
C PRO A 70 -16.68 30.49 -33.56
N GLU A 71 -17.31 31.35 -34.37
CA GLU A 71 -18.64 31.10 -34.96
C GLU A 71 -18.68 29.86 -35.88
N THR A 72 -17.55 29.46 -36.43
CA THR A 72 -17.42 28.30 -37.32
C THR A 72 -17.22 27.01 -36.52
N LYS A 73 -18.26 26.17 -36.48
CA LYS A 73 -18.20 24.84 -35.86
C LYS A 73 -17.30 23.89 -36.66
N ILE A 74 -16.23 23.40 -36.03
CA ILE A 74 -15.44 22.29 -36.56
C ILE A 74 -16.17 20.99 -36.21
N VAL A 75 -16.71 20.30 -37.21
CA VAL A 75 -17.39 19.01 -37.03
C VAL A 75 -16.34 17.91 -36.82
N GLY A 76 -16.29 17.32 -35.63
CA GLY A 76 -15.33 16.27 -35.30
C GLY A 76 -15.28 15.94 -33.81
N ASN A 77 -14.43 14.98 -33.44
CA ASN A 77 -14.27 14.57 -32.05
C ASN A 77 -13.41 15.58 -31.28
N VAL A 78 -14.00 16.30 -30.32
CA VAL A 78 -13.31 17.31 -29.51
C VAL A 78 -12.27 16.65 -28.59
N PRO A 79 -10.96 16.94 -28.73
CA PRO A 79 -9.91 16.32 -27.93
C PRO A 79 -9.82 16.92 -26.52
N TYR A 80 -9.34 16.12 -25.56
CA TYR A 80 -8.96 16.62 -24.24
C TYR A 80 -7.64 17.39 -24.31
N THR A 81 -7.60 18.54 -23.65
CA THR A 81 -6.35 19.29 -23.44
C THR A 81 -5.34 18.45 -22.63
N PRO A 82 -4.02 18.72 -22.75
CA PRO A 82 -3.01 18.10 -21.88
C PRO A 82 -3.32 18.27 -20.39
N ARG A 83 -3.91 19.40 -20.04
CA ARG A 83 -4.33 19.73 -18.68
C ARG A 83 -5.43 18.80 -18.18
N VAL A 84 -6.46 18.54 -18.98
CA VAL A 84 -7.50 17.55 -18.62
C VAL A 84 -6.92 16.14 -18.50
N LYS A 85 -5.99 15.74 -19.38
CA LYS A 85 -5.31 14.44 -19.24
C LYS A 85 -4.55 14.35 -17.91
N LYS A 86 -3.89 15.44 -17.48
CA LYS A 86 -3.22 15.56 -16.17
C LYS A 86 -4.22 15.47 -15.02
N VAL A 87 -5.34 16.18 -15.08
CA VAL A 87 -6.44 16.10 -14.09
C VAL A 87 -6.94 14.66 -13.92
N LEU A 88 -7.19 13.94 -15.01
CA LEU A 88 -7.65 12.55 -14.94
C LEU A 88 -6.60 11.60 -14.37
N ALA A 89 -5.32 11.84 -14.66
CA ALA A 89 -4.22 11.09 -14.05
C ALA A 89 -4.12 11.36 -12.54
N LEU A 90 -4.31 12.62 -12.12
CA LEU A 90 -4.35 13.01 -10.71
C LEU A 90 -5.57 12.42 -9.99
N ALA A 91 -6.74 12.41 -10.63
CA ALA A 91 -7.93 11.73 -10.12
C ALA A 91 -7.68 10.23 -9.89
N GLY A 92 -6.93 9.57 -10.78
CA GLY A 92 -6.49 8.19 -10.58
C GLY A 92 -5.56 8.01 -9.37
N LYS A 93 -4.73 9.00 -9.04
CA LYS A 93 -3.89 8.97 -7.83
C LYS A 93 -4.72 9.21 -6.56
N GLU A 94 -5.68 10.13 -6.59
CA GLU A 94 -6.59 10.37 -5.46
C GLU A 94 -7.46 9.14 -5.17
N ALA A 95 -7.96 8.47 -6.21
CA ALA A 95 -8.69 7.21 -6.05
C ALA A 95 -7.84 6.15 -5.32
N LYS A 96 -6.57 5.99 -5.71
CA LYS A 96 -5.64 5.08 -5.03
C LYS A 96 -5.33 5.52 -3.59
N ALA A 97 -5.17 6.81 -3.34
CA ALA A 97 -4.92 7.34 -2.00
C ALA A 97 -6.11 7.09 -1.05
N LEU A 98 -7.33 7.06 -1.59
CA LEU A 98 -8.56 6.68 -0.89
C LEU A 98 -8.86 5.17 -0.93
N ASN A 99 -7.91 4.33 -1.38
CA ASN A 99 -8.05 2.88 -1.54
C ASN A 99 -9.22 2.44 -2.44
N HIS A 100 -9.62 3.28 -3.39
CA HIS A 100 -10.63 2.94 -4.40
C HIS A 100 -9.98 2.36 -5.67
N SER A 101 -10.50 1.21 -6.14
CA SER A 101 -10.07 0.57 -7.39
C SER A 101 -10.64 1.24 -8.66
N TYR A 102 -11.55 2.20 -8.48
CA TYR A 102 -12.25 2.95 -9.51
C TYR A 102 -12.14 4.48 -9.30
N VAL A 103 -12.35 5.23 -10.37
CA VAL A 103 -12.36 6.70 -10.38
C VAL A 103 -13.81 7.20 -10.44
N GLY A 104 -14.31 7.77 -9.34
CA GLY A 104 -15.62 8.42 -9.24
C GLY A 104 -15.57 9.93 -9.44
N THR A 105 -16.70 10.59 -9.19
CA THR A 105 -16.91 12.04 -9.37
C THR A 105 -16.03 12.86 -8.43
N GLU A 106 -15.89 12.41 -7.19
CA GLU A 106 -15.11 12.96 -6.10
C GLU A 106 -13.61 12.99 -6.41
N HIS A 107 -13.10 11.94 -7.04
CA HIS A 107 -11.70 11.89 -7.47
C HIS A 107 -11.42 12.88 -8.61
N ILE A 108 -12.39 13.10 -9.51
CA ILE A 108 -12.26 14.10 -10.58
C ILE A 108 -12.24 15.51 -9.97
N LEU A 109 -13.08 15.80 -8.99
CA LEU A 109 -13.08 17.08 -8.26
C LEU A 109 -11.73 17.33 -7.55
N LEU A 110 -11.21 16.33 -6.82
CA LEU A 110 -9.88 16.42 -6.20
C LEU A 110 -8.76 16.58 -7.24
N GLY A 111 -8.88 15.90 -8.39
CA GLY A 111 -7.94 16.04 -9.51
C GLY A 111 -7.92 17.46 -10.08
N LEU A 112 -9.06 18.15 -10.15
CA LEU A 112 -9.17 19.55 -10.58
C LEU A 112 -8.50 20.49 -9.58
N LEU A 113 -8.75 20.30 -8.27
CA LEU A 113 -8.13 21.10 -7.21
C LEU A 113 -6.60 20.89 -7.15
N ARG A 114 -6.14 19.64 -7.34
CA ARG A 114 -4.72 19.28 -7.27
C ARG A 114 -3.91 19.71 -8.48
N GLU A 115 -4.53 19.78 -9.66
CA GLU A 115 -3.86 20.31 -10.84
C GLU A 115 -3.53 21.80 -10.66
N GLY A 116 -4.42 22.52 -9.97
CA GLY A 116 -4.13 23.84 -9.38
C GLY A 116 -4.05 25.00 -10.36
N GLU A 117 -4.14 24.73 -11.67
CA GLU A 117 -4.00 25.67 -12.76
C GLU A 117 -5.20 25.58 -13.74
N GLY A 118 -5.27 26.51 -14.69
CA GLY A 118 -6.41 26.58 -15.63
C GLY A 118 -7.67 27.21 -15.03
N VAL A 119 -8.77 27.16 -15.79
CA VAL A 119 -9.98 27.92 -15.46
C VAL A 119 -10.71 27.31 -14.26
N ALA A 120 -10.91 25.98 -14.24
CA ALA A 120 -11.60 25.34 -13.11
C ALA A 120 -10.87 25.58 -11.78
N ALA A 121 -9.54 25.49 -11.73
CA ALA A 121 -8.81 25.74 -10.50
C ALA A 121 -8.92 27.21 -10.04
N ARG A 122 -8.94 28.18 -10.96
CA ARG A 122 -9.16 29.59 -10.63
C ARG A 122 -10.55 29.83 -10.04
N VAL A 123 -11.59 29.25 -10.65
CA VAL A 123 -12.97 29.35 -10.17
C VAL A 123 -13.12 28.69 -8.80
N LEU A 124 -12.59 27.48 -8.61
CA LEU A 124 -12.67 26.80 -7.31
C LEU A 124 -11.89 27.57 -6.22
N LYS A 125 -10.74 28.17 -6.55
CA LYS A 125 -9.98 29.04 -5.64
C LYS A 125 -10.71 30.35 -5.31
N SER A 126 -11.37 30.99 -6.26
CA SER A 126 -12.17 32.21 -5.99
C SER A 126 -13.39 31.93 -5.13
N LEU A 127 -13.83 30.67 -5.08
CA LEU A 127 -14.89 30.18 -4.20
C LEU A 127 -14.34 29.61 -2.88
N GLU A 128 -13.07 29.89 -2.56
CA GLU A 128 -12.39 29.50 -1.31
C GLU A 128 -12.39 27.99 -1.03
N LEU A 129 -12.44 27.16 -2.08
CA LEU A 129 -12.30 25.72 -1.96
C LEU A 129 -10.82 25.34 -1.77
N ASP A 130 -10.52 24.90 -0.56
CA ASP A 130 -9.25 24.28 -0.23
C ASP A 130 -9.28 22.76 -0.51
N ILE A 131 -8.16 22.22 -0.98
CA ILE A 131 -8.04 20.80 -1.35
C ILE A 131 -8.18 19.87 -0.13
N GLU A 132 -7.59 20.21 1.02
CA GLU A 132 -7.65 19.38 2.22
C GLU A 132 -9.03 19.45 2.87
N ARG A 133 -9.65 20.64 2.91
CA ARG A 133 -11.04 20.79 3.34
C ARG A 133 -12.00 19.98 2.46
N THR A 134 -11.84 20.04 1.15
CA THR A 134 -12.67 19.29 0.19
C THR A 134 -12.48 17.78 0.37
N ARG A 135 -11.23 17.31 0.58
CA ARG A 135 -10.95 15.91 0.85
C ARG A 135 -11.62 15.42 2.13
N ASN A 136 -11.59 16.21 3.20
CA ASN A 136 -12.24 15.86 4.46
C ASN A 136 -13.77 15.74 4.31
N GLU A 137 -14.40 16.64 3.56
CA GLU A 137 -15.84 16.55 3.29
C GLU A 137 -16.21 15.36 2.39
N ILE A 138 -15.36 15.02 1.40
CA ILE A 138 -15.52 13.78 0.62
C ILE A 138 -15.46 12.55 1.52
N LEU A 139 -14.52 12.51 2.46
CA LEU A 139 -14.38 11.40 3.39
C LEU A 139 -15.60 11.28 4.33
N LYS A 140 -16.15 12.40 4.83
CA LYS A 140 -17.40 12.41 5.59
C LYS A 140 -18.61 11.95 4.78
N GLU A 141 -18.65 12.28 3.49
CA GLU A 141 -19.75 11.88 2.59
C GLU A 141 -19.69 10.39 2.26
N LEU A 142 -18.49 9.82 2.16
CA LEU A 142 -18.28 8.41 1.88
C LEU A 142 -18.39 7.52 3.13
N ASP A 143 -17.96 8.01 4.29
CA ASP A 143 -18.08 7.36 5.59
C ASP A 143 -18.64 8.36 6.62
N PRO A 144 -19.93 8.25 7.00
CA PRO A 144 -20.55 9.12 8.00
C PRO A 144 -19.89 9.08 9.39
N ASN A 145 -19.07 8.06 9.68
CA ASN A 145 -18.29 7.96 10.93
C ASN A 145 -16.90 8.58 10.83
N PHE A 146 -16.55 9.19 9.70
CA PHE A 146 -15.28 9.86 9.49
C PHE A 146 -15.20 11.16 10.31
N THR A 147 -14.43 11.14 11.39
CA THR A 147 -14.02 12.35 12.11
C THR A 147 -12.64 12.79 11.62
N PRO A 148 -12.48 13.99 11.02
CA PRO A 148 -11.18 14.58 10.76
C PRO A 148 -10.44 14.69 12.10
N SER A 149 -9.18 14.24 12.15
CA SER A 149 -8.35 14.41 13.32
C SER A 149 -7.90 15.87 13.43
N GLU A 150 -8.76 16.72 13.99
CA GLU A 150 -8.39 17.96 14.70
C GLU A 150 -9.61 18.57 15.42
N SER A 151 -9.37 19.07 16.63
CA SER A 151 -10.28 19.66 17.64
C SER A 151 -11.12 18.71 18.49
N GLU A 152 -10.57 18.48 19.70
CA GLU A 152 -11.26 18.05 20.90
C GLU A 152 -12.49 18.93 21.17
N GLN A 153 -13.64 18.32 21.41
CA GLN A 153 -14.61 18.84 22.37
C GLN A 153 -15.44 17.68 22.95
N GLU A 154 -15.46 17.66 24.28
CA GLU A 154 -16.12 16.69 25.15
C GLU A 154 -17.64 16.73 25.01
N GLY A 155 -18.29 15.58 25.19
CA GLY A 155 -19.69 15.49 25.58
C GLY A 155 -20.50 14.45 24.80
N GLY A 156 -20.56 13.21 25.30
CA GLY A 156 -21.50 12.19 24.83
C GLY A 156 -21.15 10.78 25.31
N GLU A 157 -22.10 10.11 25.95
CA GLU A 157 -22.03 8.87 26.75
C GLU A 157 -21.59 7.56 26.04
N PRO A 158 -21.32 6.46 26.79
CA PRO A 158 -20.25 5.51 26.47
C PRO A 158 -20.74 4.33 25.60
N ALA A 159 -20.28 4.28 24.35
CA ALA A 159 -20.17 3.04 23.61
C ALA A 159 -18.69 2.62 23.57
N LYS A 160 -18.42 1.40 24.05
CA LYS A 160 -17.12 0.68 24.11
C LYS A 160 -15.90 1.50 23.65
N LYS A 161 -15.12 1.98 24.62
CA LYS A 161 -13.79 2.58 24.41
C LYS A 161 -12.88 1.61 23.63
N ASP A 162 -12.89 1.68 22.31
CA ASP A 162 -11.66 1.48 21.57
C ASP A 162 -10.75 2.63 21.98
N ILE A 163 -9.78 2.32 22.85
CA ILE A 163 -8.68 3.21 23.17
C ILE A 163 -8.06 3.55 21.81
N LYS A 164 -8.32 4.76 21.30
CA LYS A 164 -7.74 5.21 20.04
C LYS A 164 -6.23 5.11 20.24
N THR A 165 -5.60 4.24 19.46
CA THR A 165 -4.16 3.98 19.45
C THR A 165 -3.52 4.68 18.23
N PRO A 166 -3.43 6.02 18.20
CA PRO A 166 -2.98 6.75 17.01
C PRO A 166 -1.50 6.52 16.69
N ALA A 167 -0.62 6.46 17.70
CA ALA A 167 0.80 6.26 17.47
C ALA A 167 1.09 4.83 16.99
N LEU A 168 0.43 3.82 17.57
CA LEU A 168 0.55 2.43 17.10
C LEU A 168 -0.06 2.23 15.71
N ARG A 169 -1.09 2.99 15.34
CA ARG A 169 -1.63 2.94 13.96
C ARG A 169 -0.71 3.63 12.95
N ALA A 170 -0.02 4.70 13.36
CA ALA A 170 0.87 5.44 12.47
C ALA A 170 2.21 4.72 12.25
N PHE A 171 2.75 4.08 13.28
CA PHE A 171 4.11 3.49 13.26
C PHE A 171 4.13 1.97 13.43
N GLY A 172 2.98 1.34 13.63
CA GLY A 172 2.86 -0.09 13.84
C GLY A 172 1.97 -0.76 12.82
N ARG A 173 2.19 -2.07 12.65
CA ARG A 173 1.37 -2.95 11.83
C ARG A 173 0.64 -3.92 12.74
N ASP A 174 -0.69 -3.86 12.72
CA ASP A 174 -1.53 -4.76 13.53
C ASP A 174 -1.68 -6.11 12.84
N LEU A 175 -0.96 -7.13 13.31
CA LEU A 175 -1.04 -8.48 12.77
C LEU A 175 -2.40 -9.12 13.07
N THR A 176 -3.06 -8.75 14.17
CA THR A 176 -4.36 -9.32 14.55
C THR A 176 -5.47 -8.79 13.64
N GLU A 177 -5.39 -7.51 13.24
CA GLU A 177 -6.30 -6.95 12.25
C GLU A 177 -6.10 -7.60 10.87
N LEU A 178 -4.84 -7.81 10.44
CA LEU A 178 -4.52 -8.49 9.20
C LEU A 178 -4.98 -9.96 9.19
N ALA A 179 -4.86 -10.65 10.34
CA ALA A 179 -5.41 -11.99 10.52
C ALA A 179 -6.93 -11.99 10.32
N LYS A 180 -7.66 -11.06 10.95
CA LYS A 180 -9.13 -10.94 10.83
C LYS A 180 -9.58 -10.67 9.39
N LYS A 181 -8.77 -9.95 8.60
CA LYS A 181 -9.03 -9.69 7.17
C LYS A 181 -8.63 -10.86 6.25
N GLY A 182 -7.94 -11.88 6.78
CA GLY A 182 -7.43 -12.99 5.98
C GLY A 182 -6.25 -12.62 5.07
N GLU A 183 -5.54 -11.52 5.37
CA GLU A 183 -4.43 -11.03 4.53
C GLU A 183 -3.11 -11.74 4.84
N LEU A 184 -2.95 -12.29 6.05
CA LEU A 184 -1.74 -13.00 6.48
C LEU A 184 -1.55 -14.34 5.76
N ASP A 185 -0.30 -14.80 5.67
CA ASP A 185 0.03 -16.11 5.11
C ASP A 185 -0.36 -17.24 6.06
N PRO A 186 -0.79 -18.41 5.57
CA PRO A 186 -1.10 -19.54 6.42
C PRO A 186 0.17 -20.05 7.11
N VAL A 187 0.09 -20.26 8.43
CA VAL A 187 1.21 -20.77 9.21
C VAL A 187 1.15 -22.30 9.29
N ILE A 188 2.20 -22.97 8.81
CA ILE A 188 2.24 -24.43 8.64
C ILE A 188 3.35 -25.03 9.49
N GLY A 189 3.05 -26.10 10.22
CA GLY A 189 4.04 -26.87 10.96
C GLY A 189 4.60 -26.21 12.22
N ARG A 190 4.02 -25.11 12.72
CA ARG A 190 4.51 -24.35 13.89
C ARG A 190 3.59 -24.37 15.12
N ARG A 191 2.73 -25.39 15.22
CA ARG A 191 1.70 -25.46 16.27
C ARG A 191 2.28 -25.50 17.67
N ASN A 192 3.33 -26.30 17.88
CA ASN A 192 3.97 -26.48 19.19
C ASN A 192 4.64 -25.18 19.67
N GLU A 193 5.29 -24.46 18.75
CA GLU A 193 5.94 -23.18 19.05
C GLU A 193 4.91 -22.09 19.37
N ILE A 194 3.81 -22.01 18.60
CA ILE A 194 2.71 -21.05 18.87
C ILE A 194 2.05 -21.35 20.22
N GLU A 195 1.75 -22.62 20.51
CA GLU A 195 1.19 -23.04 21.79
C GLU A 195 2.14 -22.70 22.95
N ARG A 196 3.44 -22.90 22.76
CA ARG A 196 4.45 -22.51 23.75
C ARG A 196 4.51 -21.00 23.95
N VAL A 197 4.39 -20.20 22.89
CA VAL A 197 4.31 -18.73 22.97
C VAL A 197 3.08 -18.30 23.79
N ILE A 198 1.90 -18.87 23.52
CA ILE A 198 0.67 -18.62 24.27
C ILE A 198 0.86 -18.98 25.75
N GLN A 199 1.42 -20.16 26.04
CA GLN A 199 1.70 -20.62 27.40
C GLN A 199 2.59 -19.63 28.15
N VAL A 200 3.64 -19.12 27.50
CA VAL A 200 4.56 -18.14 28.11
C VAL A 200 3.85 -16.81 28.37
N LEU A 201 3.07 -16.30 27.41
CA LEU A 201 2.33 -15.03 27.55
C LEU A 201 1.34 -15.04 28.71
N CYS A 202 0.77 -16.21 29.05
CA CYS A 202 -0.14 -16.39 30.17
C CYS A 202 0.55 -16.51 31.54
N ARG A 203 1.89 -16.58 31.62
CA ARG A 203 2.60 -16.68 32.91
C ARG A 203 2.53 -15.38 33.70
N ARG A 204 2.62 -15.48 35.03
CA ARG A 204 2.78 -14.31 35.92
C ARG A 204 4.20 -13.73 35.90
N THR A 205 5.21 -14.59 35.74
CA THR A 205 6.63 -14.24 35.67
C THR A 205 7.25 -14.85 34.42
N LYS A 206 8.29 -14.21 33.88
CA LYS A 206 8.88 -14.57 32.58
C LYS A 206 7.82 -14.70 31.48
N ASN A 207 6.98 -13.67 31.33
CA ASN A 207 5.80 -13.66 30.46
C ASN A 207 6.06 -13.01 29.09
N ASN A 208 7.32 -12.79 28.75
CA ASN A 208 7.75 -12.32 27.43
C ASN A 208 8.48 -13.47 26.73
N PRO A 209 7.88 -14.12 25.73
CA PRO A 209 8.56 -15.15 24.95
C PRO A 209 9.63 -14.54 24.05
N VAL A 210 10.77 -15.23 23.93
CA VAL A 210 11.83 -14.91 22.97
C VAL A 210 12.06 -16.11 22.07
N LEU A 211 11.74 -15.95 20.79
CA LEU A 211 11.98 -16.91 19.72
C LEU A 211 13.46 -16.86 19.35
N ILE A 212 14.18 -17.93 19.65
CA ILE A 212 15.61 -18.08 19.35
C ILE A 212 15.77 -19.10 18.24
N GLY A 213 16.32 -18.65 17.12
CA GLY A 213 16.61 -19.50 15.97
C GLY A 213 17.42 -18.73 14.93
N GLU A 214 17.96 -19.46 13.96
CA GLU A 214 18.71 -18.87 12.85
C GLU A 214 17.84 -17.94 12.00
N ALA A 215 18.46 -17.06 11.22
CA ALA A 215 17.72 -16.22 10.27
C ALA A 215 17.06 -17.10 9.19
N GLY A 216 15.83 -16.76 8.77
CA GLY A 216 15.10 -17.48 7.73
C GLY A 216 14.31 -18.72 8.18
N VAL A 217 14.35 -19.12 9.45
CA VAL A 217 13.55 -20.29 9.93
C VAL A 217 12.05 -20.02 10.07
N GLY A 218 11.60 -18.77 9.89
CA GLY A 218 10.19 -18.39 10.02
C GLY A 218 9.77 -17.93 11.43
N LYS A 219 10.64 -17.22 12.15
CA LYS A 219 10.30 -16.64 13.48
C LYS A 219 9.12 -15.67 13.39
N THR A 220 9.07 -14.84 12.35
CA THR A 220 7.97 -13.90 12.08
C THR A 220 6.65 -14.64 11.82
N ALA A 221 6.69 -15.78 11.12
CA ALA A 221 5.51 -16.61 10.89
C ALA A 221 4.89 -17.14 12.20
N ILE A 222 5.69 -17.38 13.25
CA ILE A 222 5.15 -17.77 14.57
C ILE A 222 4.37 -16.61 15.20
N ALA A 223 4.84 -15.36 15.04
CA ALA A 223 4.13 -14.18 15.54
C ALA A 223 2.83 -13.91 14.77
N GLU A 224 2.84 -14.11 13.45
CA GLU A 224 1.63 -14.09 12.62
C GLU A 224 0.66 -15.21 13.01
N GLY A 225 1.18 -16.40 13.32
CA GLY A 225 0.40 -17.53 13.81
C GLY A 225 -0.27 -17.24 15.15
N LEU A 226 0.44 -16.60 16.08
CA LEU A 226 -0.16 -16.09 17.32
C LEU A 226 -1.32 -15.12 17.03
N ALA A 227 -1.13 -14.20 16.08
CA ALA A 227 -2.17 -13.24 15.70
C ALA A 227 -3.40 -13.93 15.08
N GLN A 228 -3.20 -14.99 14.29
CA GLN A 228 -4.27 -15.83 13.73
C GLN A 228 -5.03 -16.57 14.83
N GLU A 229 -4.35 -17.19 15.80
CA GLU A 229 -5.02 -17.89 16.91
C GLU A 229 -5.83 -16.92 17.78
N ILE A 230 -5.31 -15.72 18.03
CA ILE A 230 -6.05 -14.67 18.75
C ILE A 230 -7.27 -14.21 17.95
N ALA A 231 -7.12 -13.96 16.65
CA ALA A 231 -8.22 -13.54 15.77
C ALA A 231 -9.34 -14.59 15.69
N ASN A 232 -8.98 -15.88 15.68
CA ASN A 232 -9.92 -17.00 15.65
C ASN A 232 -10.53 -17.32 17.03
N GLY A 233 -10.01 -16.74 18.12
CA GLY A 233 -10.46 -17.02 19.49
C GLY A 233 -10.00 -18.37 20.03
N ASN A 234 -8.96 -18.97 19.45
CA ASN A 234 -8.38 -20.25 19.87
C ASN A 234 -7.32 -20.08 20.97
N VAL A 235 -7.44 -19.02 21.77
CA VAL A 235 -6.51 -18.67 22.85
C VAL A 235 -7.25 -18.67 24.19
N PRO A 236 -6.55 -18.77 25.33
CA PRO A 236 -7.20 -18.65 26.64
C PRO A 236 -7.86 -17.27 26.83
N GLU A 237 -8.87 -17.20 27.72
CA GLU A 237 -9.65 -15.98 28.05
C GLU A 237 -8.79 -14.72 28.23
N LEU A 238 -7.62 -14.87 28.86
CA LEU A 238 -6.64 -13.81 29.13
C LEU A 238 -6.06 -13.12 27.88
N LEU A 239 -6.19 -13.74 26.71
CA LEU A 239 -5.59 -13.29 25.45
C LEU A 239 -6.63 -12.93 24.37
N HIS A 240 -7.93 -13.16 24.55
CA HIS A 240 -8.93 -12.90 23.50
C HIS A 240 -8.96 -11.43 23.04
N ASP A 241 -8.93 -10.50 23.98
CA ASP A 241 -9.01 -9.06 23.69
C ASP A 241 -7.65 -8.44 23.37
N ARG A 242 -6.61 -9.26 23.20
CA ARG A 242 -5.26 -8.76 22.94
C ARG A 242 -4.99 -8.56 21.45
N ARG A 243 -4.06 -7.66 21.17
CA ARG A 243 -3.64 -7.30 19.80
C ARG A 243 -2.14 -7.49 19.67
N VAL A 244 -1.71 -8.23 18.66
CA VAL A 244 -0.32 -8.39 18.28
C VAL A 244 0.05 -7.30 17.28
N ILE A 245 0.99 -6.43 17.66
CA ILE A 245 1.41 -5.28 16.84
C ILE A 245 2.92 -5.34 16.64
N THR A 246 3.39 -5.19 15.41
CA THR A 246 4.81 -4.98 15.09
C THR A 246 5.10 -3.49 14.96
N LEU A 247 6.32 -3.05 15.30
CA LEU A 247 6.75 -1.66 15.04
C LEU A 247 7.62 -1.61 13.80
N ASP A 248 7.33 -0.66 12.92
CA ASP A 248 8.20 -0.36 11.78
C ASP A 248 9.22 0.70 12.20
N LEU A 249 10.41 0.23 12.62
CA LEU A 249 11.50 1.13 13.01
C LEU A 249 11.90 2.07 11.87
N ALA A 250 11.89 1.60 10.61
CA ALA A 250 12.27 2.41 9.45
C ALA A 250 11.32 3.60 9.27
N LEU A 251 10.02 3.36 9.42
CA LEU A 251 9.01 4.43 9.37
C LEU A 251 9.15 5.42 10.54
N MET A 252 9.56 4.94 11.71
CA MET A 252 9.83 5.82 12.87
C MET A 252 11.04 6.73 12.64
N VAL A 253 12.08 6.25 11.93
CA VAL A 253 13.23 7.08 11.50
C VAL A 253 12.82 8.08 10.42
N ALA A 254 11.97 7.65 9.49
CA ALA A 254 11.62 8.41 8.31
C ALA A 254 11.05 9.78 8.70
N GLY A 255 11.62 10.84 8.12
CA GLY A 255 11.23 12.22 8.39
C GLY A 255 11.70 12.79 9.74
N THR A 256 12.52 12.06 10.51
CA THR A 256 13.22 12.63 11.67
C THR A 256 14.56 13.20 11.25
N LYS A 257 14.87 14.42 11.68
CA LYS A 257 16.19 15.05 11.44
C LYS A 257 17.13 14.90 12.64
N TYR A 258 16.55 14.68 13.83
CA TYR A 258 17.26 14.64 15.09
C TYR A 258 16.87 13.39 15.88
N ARG A 259 17.85 12.80 16.58
CA ARG A 259 17.66 11.64 17.47
C ARG A 259 16.51 11.84 18.48
N GLY A 260 16.37 13.05 19.05
CA GLY A 260 15.32 13.35 20.02
C GLY A 260 13.90 13.17 19.47
N GLN A 261 13.67 13.44 18.17
CA GLN A 261 12.35 13.24 17.54
C GLN A 261 11.99 11.77 17.41
N PHE A 262 12.99 10.92 17.15
CA PHE A 262 12.81 9.47 17.13
C PHE A 262 12.49 8.94 18.54
N GLU A 263 13.23 9.40 19.55
CA GLU A 263 12.96 9.03 20.95
C GLU A 263 11.57 9.49 21.40
N GLU A 264 11.11 10.67 20.99
CA GLU A 264 9.77 11.18 21.27
C GLU A 264 8.67 10.31 20.63
N ARG A 265 8.86 9.87 19.38
CA ARG A 265 7.95 8.92 18.72
C ARG A 265 7.88 7.58 19.44
N ILE A 266 9.03 7.01 19.85
CA ILE A 266 9.06 5.77 20.64
C ILE A 266 8.36 5.98 21.98
N LYS A 267 8.59 7.11 22.64
CA LYS A 267 7.96 7.42 23.92
C LYS A 267 6.44 7.50 23.78
N ALA A 268 5.93 8.15 22.73
CA ALA A 268 4.50 8.22 22.45
C ALA A 268 3.88 6.82 22.25
N VAL A 269 4.52 5.96 21.45
CA VAL A 269 4.11 4.56 21.25
C VAL A 269 4.11 3.79 22.58
N MET A 270 5.16 3.94 23.39
CA MET A 270 5.29 3.24 24.66
C MET A 270 4.25 3.69 25.70
N ASP A 271 3.94 4.99 25.75
CA ASP A 271 2.89 5.52 26.64
C ASP A 271 1.50 5.03 26.22
N GLU A 272 1.27 4.83 24.92
CA GLU A 272 0.04 4.25 24.39
C GLU A 272 -0.11 2.76 24.77
N ILE A 273 0.96 1.98 24.65
CA ILE A 273 0.99 0.57 25.07
C ILE A 273 0.69 0.45 26.58
N ARG A 274 1.30 1.32 27.40
CA ARG A 274 1.07 1.37 28.86
C ARG A 274 -0.39 1.62 29.23
N ARG A 275 -1.07 2.50 28.49
CA ARG A 275 -2.49 2.84 28.72
C ARG A 275 -3.41 1.72 28.27
N SER A 276 -3.12 1.10 27.12
CA SER A 276 -3.99 0.11 26.50
C SER A 276 -3.98 -1.23 27.24
N LYS A 277 -2.81 -1.71 27.70
CA LYS A 277 -2.60 -3.03 28.35
C LYS A 277 -3.08 -4.28 27.57
N THR A 278 -3.77 -4.11 26.45
CA THR A 278 -4.21 -5.19 25.55
C THR A 278 -3.20 -5.47 24.45
N VAL A 279 -2.15 -4.67 24.33
CA VAL A 279 -1.16 -4.79 23.25
C VAL A 279 -0.05 -5.77 23.63
N ILE A 280 0.23 -6.70 22.71
CA ILE A 280 1.42 -7.54 22.70
C ILE A 280 2.31 -7.02 21.57
N LEU A 281 3.49 -6.53 21.93
CA LEU A 281 4.43 -6.00 20.95
C LEU A 281 5.27 -7.13 20.35
N PHE A 282 5.27 -7.30 19.03
CA PHE A 282 6.25 -8.15 18.37
C PHE A 282 7.45 -7.29 17.97
N ILE A 283 8.63 -7.73 18.42
CA ILE A 283 9.90 -7.09 18.11
C ILE A 283 10.75 -8.10 17.36
N ASP A 284 10.87 -7.91 16.05
CA ASP A 284 11.89 -8.60 15.29
C ASP A 284 13.27 -8.01 15.63
N GLU A 285 14.30 -8.86 15.58
CA GLU A 285 15.66 -8.49 15.97
C GLU A 285 15.72 -7.78 17.33
N LEU A 286 15.18 -8.41 18.37
CA LEU A 286 15.03 -7.84 19.73
C LEU A 286 16.32 -7.17 20.27
N HIS A 287 17.49 -7.65 19.87
CA HIS A 287 18.78 -7.09 20.25
C HIS A 287 19.00 -5.65 19.76
N THR A 288 18.40 -5.22 18.64
CA THR A 288 18.54 -3.86 18.09
C THR A 288 17.97 -2.81 19.05
N ILE A 289 16.88 -3.15 19.71
CA ILE A 289 16.15 -2.27 20.64
C ILE A 289 16.76 -2.31 22.06
N VAL A 290 17.42 -3.40 22.41
CA VAL A 290 17.88 -3.70 23.78
C VAL A 290 19.40 -3.51 23.95
N GLY A 291 20.18 -3.60 22.88
CA GLY A 291 21.60 -3.90 22.96
C GLY A 291 22.46 -3.23 21.89
N ALA A 292 22.45 -1.90 21.79
CA ALA A 292 23.37 -1.19 20.91
C ALA A 292 23.84 0.18 21.46
N GLY A 293 24.35 0.20 22.68
CA GLY A 293 25.20 1.31 23.15
C GLY A 293 26.61 1.32 22.52
N SER A 294 26.80 0.81 21.29
CA SER A 294 28.13 0.62 20.70
C SER A 294 28.17 0.96 19.20
N ALA A 295 28.74 2.14 18.94
CA ALA A 295 29.69 2.48 17.87
C ALA A 295 29.31 2.48 16.37
N GLU A 296 28.06 2.24 15.97
CA GLU A 296 27.66 2.44 14.56
C GLU A 296 26.27 3.09 14.41
N GLY A 297 26.11 4.35 14.82
CA GLY A 297 24.98 5.21 14.41
C GLY A 297 23.54 4.74 14.75
N ALA A 298 23.37 3.60 15.43
CA ALA A 298 22.10 2.94 15.64
C ALA A 298 21.33 3.56 16.81
N MET A 299 20.31 4.34 16.47
CA MET A 299 18.99 4.44 17.12
C MET A 299 18.82 3.72 18.47
N ASP A 300 19.39 4.27 19.53
CA ASP A 300 19.36 3.63 20.84
C ASP A 300 18.03 3.89 21.58
N ALA A 301 17.07 2.99 21.40
CA ALA A 301 15.79 2.95 22.11
C ALA A 301 15.88 2.27 23.50
N SER A 302 17.06 1.76 23.87
CA SER A 302 17.25 0.92 25.06
C SER A 302 16.83 1.65 26.34
N ASN A 303 17.09 2.95 26.42
CA ASN A 303 16.77 3.78 27.59
C ASN A 303 15.25 3.90 27.84
N ILE A 304 14.42 3.73 26.81
CA ILE A 304 12.96 3.81 26.93
C ILE A 304 12.37 2.41 27.17
N ILE A 305 12.89 1.41 26.48
CA ILE A 305 12.29 0.06 26.43
C ILE A 305 12.76 -0.83 27.59
N LYS A 306 14.03 -0.77 28.00
CA LYS A 306 14.51 -1.56 29.14
C LYS A 306 13.75 -1.29 30.44
N PRO A 307 13.47 -0.04 30.84
CA PRO A 307 12.70 0.21 32.05
C PRO A 307 11.26 -0.31 31.96
N ALA A 308 10.61 -0.19 30.80
CA ALA A 308 9.25 -0.68 30.59
C ALA A 308 9.16 -2.22 30.68
N LEU A 309 10.13 -2.93 30.09
CA LEU A 309 10.25 -4.39 30.20
C LEU A 309 10.55 -4.82 31.64
N SER A 310 11.50 -4.15 32.29
CA SER A 310 11.92 -4.48 33.66
C SER A 310 10.79 -4.28 34.67
N ARG A 311 9.95 -3.25 34.49
CA ARG A 311 8.76 -3.02 35.33
C ARG A 311 7.57 -3.90 34.96
N GLY A 312 7.61 -4.63 33.84
CA GLY A 312 6.50 -5.46 33.36
C GLY A 312 5.32 -4.65 32.82
N GLU A 313 5.57 -3.40 32.43
CA GLU A 313 4.58 -2.51 31.80
C GLU A 313 4.39 -2.82 30.32
N LEU A 314 5.42 -3.40 29.69
CA LEU A 314 5.42 -3.85 28.30
C LEU A 314 5.40 -5.38 28.27
N GLN A 315 4.44 -5.94 27.54
CA GLN A 315 4.47 -7.34 27.14
C GLN A 315 4.86 -7.47 25.67
N CYS A 316 5.84 -8.32 25.38
CA CYS A 316 6.34 -8.49 24.02
C CYS A 316 6.68 -9.94 23.67
N VAL A 317 6.68 -10.22 22.37
CA VAL A 317 7.27 -11.41 21.74
C VAL A 317 8.51 -10.93 21.00
N GLY A 318 9.68 -11.41 21.38
CA GLY A 318 10.94 -11.06 20.71
C GLY A 318 11.42 -12.16 19.76
N ALA A 319 12.08 -11.79 18.67
CA ALA A 319 12.83 -12.71 17.82
C ALA A 319 14.30 -12.30 17.74
N THR A 320 15.22 -13.25 17.85
CA THR A 320 16.68 -12.98 17.78
C THR A 320 17.46 -14.27 17.50
N THR A 321 18.76 -14.16 17.21
CA THR A 321 19.65 -15.32 17.11
C THR A 321 20.20 -15.72 18.49
N MET A 322 20.71 -16.95 18.61
CA MET A 322 21.29 -17.44 19.87
C MET A 322 22.51 -16.60 20.31
N ASN A 323 23.31 -16.14 19.35
CA ASN A 323 24.51 -15.36 19.61
C ASN A 323 24.18 -13.96 20.14
N GLU A 324 23.19 -13.30 19.54
CA GLU A 324 22.68 -12.00 20.00
C GLU A 324 22.04 -12.10 21.38
N TYR A 325 21.21 -13.13 21.61
CA TYR A 325 20.57 -13.34 22.91
C TYR A 325 21.61 -13.46 24.03
N ARG A 326 22.64 -14.29 23.83
CA ARG A 326 23.77 -14.45 24.76
C ARG A 326 24.54 -13.16 25.00
N LYS A 327 24.74 -12.36 23.96
CA LYS A 327 25.56 -11.14 24.03
C LYS A 327 24.82 -9.99 24.73
N TYR A 328 23.53 -9.82 24.47
CA TYR A 328 22.78 -8.60 24.82
C TYR A 328 21.66 -8.80 25.84
N ILE A 329 21.09 -10.00 25.97
CA ILE A 329 19.90 -10.24 26.82
C ILE A 329 20.26 -11.11 28.03
N GLU A 330 20.95 -12.23 27.82
CA GLU A 330 21.27 -13.20 28.87
C GLU A 330 22.18 -12.62 29.97
N LYS A 331 23.03 -11.66 29.61
CA LYS A 331 23.93 -10.99 30.57
C LYS A 331 23.21 -9.94 31.44
N ASP A 332 22.00 -9.51 31.07
CA ASP A 332 21.26 -8.48 31.79
C ASP A 332 20.23 -9.11 32.74
N ALA A 333 20.54 -9.10 34.04
CA ALA A 333 19.72 -9.71 35.08
C ALA A 333 18.31 -9.09 35.22
N ALA A 334 18.06 -7.88 34.72
CA ALA A 334 16.73 -7.28 34.74
C ALA A 334 15.84 -7.88 33.63
N LEU A 335 16.42 -8.11 32.46
CA LEU A 335 15.73 -8.66 31.28
C LEU A 335 15.56 -10.18 31.37
N GLU A 336 16.58 -10.89 31.86
CA GLU A 336 16.55 -12.35 32.03
C GLU A 336 15.38 -12.84 32.92
N ARG A 337 14.96 -12.01 33.89
CA ARG A 337 13.81 -12.29 34.78
C ARG A 337 12.45 -12.06 34.10
N ARG A 338 12.43 -11.42 32.93
CA ARG A 338 11.22 -11.07 32.17
C ARG A 338 11.04 -11.92 30.92
N PHE A 339 12.12 -12.45 30.37
CA PHE A 339 12.11 -13.25 29.16
C PHE A 339 12.12 -14.77 29.43
N GLN A 340 11.43 -15.51 28.57
CA GLN A 340 11.49 -16.96 28.49
C GLN A 340 11.86 -17.36 27.06
N THR A 341 12.92 -18.15 26.92
CA THR A 341 13.40 -18.61 25.62
C THR A 341 12.53 -19.74 25.07
N ILE A 342 12.31 -19.71 23.76
CA ILE A 342 11.66 -20.74 22.95
C ILE A 342 12.57 -20.99 21.75
N LYS A 343 13.08 -22.21 21.62
CA LYS A 343 13.95 -22.59 20.51
C LYS A 343 13.10 -22.84 19.27
N VAL A 344 13.49 -22.25 18.15
CA VAL A 344 12.84 -22.41 16.85
C VAL A 344 13.85 -23.06 15.92
N ASP A 345 13.63 -24.34 15.66
CA ASP A 345 14.48 -25.11 14.75
C ASP A 345 14.04 -24.91 13.30
N ALA A 346 14.97 -25.13 12.37
CA ALA A 346 14.64 -25.17 10.94
C ALA A 346 13.67 -26.34 10.69
N PRO A 347 12.65 -26.15 9.83
CA PRO A 347 11.73 -27.22 9.49
C PRO A 347 12.46 -28.33 8.73
N THR A 348 11.93 -29.53 8.82
CA THR A 348 12.36 -30.66 7.99
C THR A 348 12.04 -30.40 6.51
N VAL A 349 12.68 -31.17 5.62
CA VAL A 349 12.41 -31.09 4.17
C VAL A 349 10.92 -31.29 3.88
N ASP A 350 10.29 -32.28 4.50
CA ASP A 350 8.87 -32.57 4.28
C ASP A 350 7.96 -31.44 4.79
N GLU A 351 8.26 -30.87 5.96
CA GLU A 351 7.54 -29.70 6.48
C GLU A 351 7.73 -28.48 5.59
N ALA A 352 8.93 -28.24 5.09
CA ALA A 352 9.21 -27.14 4.16
C ALA A 352 8.43 -27.30 2.84
N ILE A 353 8.27 -28.52 2.33
CA ILE A 353 7.42 -28.78 1.16
C ILE A 353 5.96 -28.40 1.46
N GLN A 354 5.44 -28.76 2.64
CA GLN A 354 4.08 -28.36 3.03
C GLN A 354 3.94 -26.84 3.17
N ILE A 355 4.94 -26.16 3.73
CA ILE A 355 5.00 -24.69 3.81
C ILE A 355 4.89 -24.09 2.40
N LEU A 356 5.71 -24.55 1.45
CA LEU A 356 5.66 -24.07 0.06
C LEU A 356 4.31 -24.35 -0.61
N LYS A 357 3.70 -25.52 -0.37
CA LYS A 357 2.36 -25.84 -0.88
C LYS A 357 1.29 -24.89 -0.35
N GLY A 358 1.39 -24.45 0.90
CA GLY A 358 0.46 -23.48 1.47
C GLY A 358 0.65 -22.07 0.96
N LEU A 359 1.89 -21.68 0.63
CA LEU A 359 2.20 -20.38 0.04
C LEU A 359 1.89 -20.31 -1.46
N ARG A 360 1.87 -21.46 -2.14
CA ARG A 360 1.65 -21.60 -3.60
C ARG A 360 0.53 -20.70 -4.14
N PRO A 361 -0.71 -20.66 -3.61
CA PRO A 361 -1.79 -19.89 -4.22
C PRO A 361 -1.47 -18.39 -4.32
N LYS A 362 -0.79 -17.82 -3.33
CA LYS A 362 -0.40 -16.40 -3.32
C LYS A 362 0.71 -16.12 -4.33
N TYR A 363 1.71 -17.00 -4.43
CA TYR A 363 2.79 -16.87 -5.41
C TYR A 363 2.32 -17.09 -6.85
N GLU A 364 1.43 -18.05 -7.09
CA GLU A 364 0.84 -18.28 -8.41
C GLU A 364 0.02 -17.06 -8.86
N ALA A 365 -0.77 -16.46 -7.96
CA ALA A 365 -1.52 -15.24 -8.23
C ALA A 365 -0.60 -14.04 -8.51
N HIS A 366 0.47 -13.88 -7.73
CA HIS A 366 1.44 -12.80 -7.89
C HIS A 366 2.17 -12.91 -9.23
N HIS A 367 2.72 -14.08 -9.55
CA HIS A 367 3.53 -14.29 -10.75
C HIS A 367 2.73 -14.60 -12.00
N LYS A 368 1.44 -14.93 -11.87
CA LYS A 368 0.59 -15.44 -12.95
C LYS A 368 1.19 -16.67 -13.62
N ALA A 369 1.84 -17.52 -12.82
CA ALA A 369 2.48 -18.76 -13.24
C ALA A 369 1.94 -19.91 -12.39
N LYS A 370 1.85 -21.11 -12.96
CA LYS A 370 1.47 -22.32 -12.22
C LYS A 370 2.74 -23.00 -11.70
N LEU A 371 2.79 -23.29 -10.41
CA LEU A 371 3.89 -23.98 -9.76
C LEU A 371 3.51 -25.45 -9.59
N THR A 372 4.23 -26.39 -10.22
CA THR A 372 3.91 -27.81 -10.07
C THR A 372 4.40 -28.35 -8.73
N ASP A 373 3.77 -29.42 -8.23
CA ASP A 373 4.17 -30.09 -6.99
C ASP A 373 5.63 -30.55 -7.04
N GLU A 374 6.05 -31.09 -8.20
CA GLU A 374 7.43 -31.49 -8.48
C GLU A 374 8.41 -30.32 -8.40
N ALA A 375 8.00 -29.13 -8.89
CA ALA A 375 8.83 -27.93 -8.80
C ALA A 375 9.02 -27.47 -7.35
N LEU A 376 7.97 -27.53 -6.52
CA LEU A 376 8.07 -27.18 -5.09
C LEU A 376 8.98 -28.16 -4.35
N GLU A 377 8.83 -29.46 -4.58
CA GLU A 377 9.68 -30.48 -3.98
C GLU A 377 11.15 -30.31 -4.40
N THR A 378 11.38 -30.06 -5.69
CA THR A 378 12.73 -29.80 -6.22
C THR A 378 13.32 -28.55 -5.60
N ALA A 379 12.55 -27.46 -5.48
CA ALA A 379 13.00 -26.22 -4.86
C ALA A 379 13.47 -26.44 -3.41
N VAL A 380 12.72 -27.19 -2.60
CA VAL A 380 13.14 -27.51 -1.23
C VAL A 380 14.39 -28.39 -1.21
N ARG A 381 14.37 -29.53 -1.92
CA ARG A 381 15.50 -30.48 -1.89
C ARG A 381 16.80 -29.87 -2.42
N PHE A 382 16.72 -29.07 -3.49
CA PHE A 382 17.92 -28.48 -4.11
C PHE A 382 18.40 -27.26 -3.33
N SER A 383 17.50 -26.41 -2.84
CA SER A 383 17.91 -25.33 -1.94
C SER A 383 18.54 -25.88 -0.67
N ASP A 384 18.05 -27.02 -0.15
CA ASP A 384 18.63 -27.64 1.02
C ASP A 384 20.05 -28.15 0.80
N ARG A 385 20.26 -28.83 -0.34
CA ARG A 385 21.55 -29.43 -0.69
C ARG A 385 22.60 -28.43 -1.18
N TYR A 386 22.21 -27.43 -1.97
CA TYR A 386 23.15 -26.59 -2.72
C TYR A 386 23.28 -25.17 -2.19
N ILE A 387 22.28 -24.63 -1.47
CA ILE A 387 22.36 -23.29 -0.88
C ILE A 387 22.79 -23.43 0.59
N THR A 388 24.10 -23.53 0.78
CA THR A 388 24.73 -23.61 2.11
C THR A 388 24.85 -22.21 2.72
N GLY A 389 24.46 -22.05 3.99
CA GLY A 389 24.53 -20.77 4.71
C GLY A 389 23.19 -20.05 4.88
N ARG A 390 22.11 -20.60 4.33
CA ARG A 390 20.73 -20.21 4.64
C ARG A 390 19.94 -21.41 5.16
N PHE A 391 18.84 -21.14 5.85
CA PHE A 391 18.00 -22.16 6.46
C PHE A 391 16.66 -22.28 5.74
N LEU A 392 16.05 -23.47 5.83
CA LEU A 392 14.65 -23.65 5.43
C LEU A 392 13.74 -22.89 6.40
N PRO A 393 12.55 -22.43 5.96
CA PRO A 393 12.02 -22.51 4.61
C PRO A 393 12.47 -21.37 3.68
N ASP A 394 13.11 -20.31 4.21
CA ASP A 394 13.45 -19.08 3.48
C ASP A 394 14.17 -19.32 2.14
N LYS A 395 15.24 -20.13 2.15
CA LYS A 395 15.99 -20.44 0.91
C LYS A 395 15.17 -21.15 -0.16
N ALA A 396 14.15 -21.94 0.23
CA ALA A 396 13.29 -22.63 -0.72
C ALA A 396 12.22 -21.68 -1.30
N ILE A 397 11.73 -20.76 -0.46
CA ILE A 397 10.80 -19.69 -0.88
C ILE A 397 11.50 -18.77 -1.89
N ASP A 398 12.74 -18.38 -1.64
CA ASP A 398 13.57 -17.56 -2.54
C ASP A 398 13.71 -18.21 -3.93
N VAL A 399 14.03 -19.51 -3.98
CA VAL A 399 14.13 -20.27 -5.24
C VAL A 399 12.78 -20.34 -5.97
N MET A 400 11.68 -20.56 -5.23
CA MET A 400 10.33 -20.59 -5.80
C MET A 400 9.93 -19.22 -6.38
N ASP A 401 10.24 -18.13 -5.67
CA ASP A 401 9.92 -16.76 -6.07
C ASP A 401 10.70 -16.34 -7.31
N GLU A 402 12.02 -16.58 -7.31
CA GLU A 402 12.91 -16.29 -8.44
C GLU A 402 12.51 -17.07 -9.69
N ALA A 403 12.16 -18.36 -9.55
CA ALA A 403 11.66 -19.17 -10.67
C ALA A 403 10.32 -18.63 -11.20
N GLY A 404 9.41 -18.22 -10.32
CA GLY A 404 8.13 -17.61 -10.69
C GLY A 404 8.30 -16.28 -11.43
N ALA A 405 9.18 -15.41 -10.93
CA ALA A 405 9.52 -14.14 -11.55
C ALA A 405 10.13 -14.34 -12.94
N ARG A 406 11.08 -15.28 -13.08
CA ARG A 406 11.70 -15.62 -14.36
C ARG A 406 10.68 -16.15 -15.37
N ALA A 407 9.79 -17.05 -14.95
CA ALA A 407 8.73 -17.57 -15.81
C ALA A 407 7.80 -16.46 -16.31
N ARG A 408 7.42 -15.53 -15.43
CA ARG A 408 6.58 -14.37 -15.78
C ARG A 408 7.27 -13.44 -16.77
N ILE A 409 8.54 -13.10 -16.52
CA ILE A 409 9.32 -12.23 -17.42
C ILE A 409 9.41 -12.88 -18.80
N ASN A 410 9.74 -14.17 -18.86
CA ASN A 410 9.83 -14.90 -20.12
C ASN A 410 8.51 -14.90 -20.90
N ALA A 411 7.36 -14.99 -20.21
CA ALA A 411 6.04 -14.91 -20.83
C ALA A 411 5.67 -13.49 -21.30
N MET A 412 6.26 -12.44 -20.70
CA MET A 412 6.07 -11.05 -21.10
C MET A 412 7.04 -10.60 -22.20
N THR A 413 8.21 -11.22 -22.31
CA THR A 413 9.11 -11.02 -23.45
C THR A 413 8.46 -11.58 -24.70
N ARG A 414 8.21 -10.68 -25.65
CA ARG A 414 7.73 -11.05 -26.99
C ARG A 414 8.76 -11.96 -27.66
N PRO A 415 8.32 -12.93 -28.49
CA PRO A 415 9.22 -13.76 -29.27
C PRO A 415 10.20 -12.91 -30.08
N PRO A 416 11.45 -13.36 -30.28
CA PRO A 416 12.45 -12.62 -31.06
C PRO A 416 11.94 -12.25 -32.46
N ASP A 417 11.22 -13.15 -33.12
CA ASP A 417 10.63 -12.92 -34.44
C ASP A 417 9.68 -11.70 -34.48
N VAL A 418 8.86 -11.52 -33.43
CA VAL A 418 7.94 -10.37 -33.31
C VAL A 418 8.72 -9.08 -33.08
N LYS A 419 9.80 -9.15 -32.29
CA LYS A 419 10.65 -7.99 -32.00
C LYS A 419 11.41 -7.50 -33.23
N ASP A 420 11.81 -8.42 -34.12
CA ASP A 420 12.49 -8.08 -35.37
C ASP A 420 11.52 -7.47 -36.39
N ILE A 421 10.28 -7.97 -36.48
CA ILE A 421 9.22 -7.36 -37.30
C ILE A 421 8.88 -5.94 -36.79
N GLU A 422 8.82 -5.71 -35.47
CA GLU A 422 8.59 -4.36 -34.93
C GLU A 422 9.72 -3.38 -35.26
N LYS A 423 10.98 -3.84 -35.24
CA LYS A 423 12.11 -3.01 -35.68
C LYS A 423 12.00 -2.65 -37.16
N GLU A 424 11.67 -3.62 -38.01
CA GLU A 424 11.47 -3.39 -39.44
C GLU A 424 10.34 -2.36 -39.68
N ILE A 425 9.24 -2.44 -38.91
CA ILE A 425 8.14 -1.45 -38.97
C ILE A 425 8.62 -0.05 -38.58
N GLU A 426 9.43 0.09 -37.51
CA GLU A 426 9.97 1.40 -37.11
C GLU A 426 10.96 1.97 -38.14
N GLU A 427 11.83 1.14 -38.73
CA GLU A 427 12.73 1.56 -39.81
C GLU A 427 11.94 2.08 -41.01
N ILE A 428 10.92 1.33 -41.47
CA ILE A 428 10.03 1.75 -42.56
C ILE A 428 9.31 3.05 -42.20
N ARG A 429 8.90 3.22 -40.94
CA ARG A 429 8.20 4.42 -40.48
C ARG A 429 9.11 5.65 -40.51
N LEU A 430 10.36 5.53 -40.07
CA LEU A 430 11.37 6.59 -40.12
C LEU A 430 11.69 6.98 -41.56
N GLU A 431 11.88 5.99 -42.45
CA GLU A 431 12.11 6.23 -43.88
C GLU A 431 10.92 6.95 -44.52
N LYS A 432 9.69 6.54 -44.17
CA LYS A 432 8.46 7.17 -44.67
C LYS A 432 8.34 8.61 -44.21
N GLU A 433 8.61 8.91 -42.94
CA GLU A 433 8.62 10.29 -42.43
C GLU A 433 9.70 11.14 -43.11
N GLY A 434 10.87 10.55 -43.41
CA GLY A 434 11.92 11.19 -44.20
C GLY A 434 11.47 11.53 -45.63
N ALA A 435 10.81 10.59 -46.31
CA ALA A 435 10.28 10.78 -47.66
C ALA A 435 9.19 11.88 -47.70
N ILE A 436 8.31 11.92 -46.69
CA ILE A 436 7.29 12.97 -46.56
C ILE A 436 7.94 14.35 -46.39
N LYS A 437 8.99 14.46 -45.55
CA LYS A 437 9.73 15.72 -45.36
C LYS A 437 10.44 16.18 -46.63
N ALA A 438 10.93 15.24 -47.44
CA ALA A 438 11.57 15.51 -48.73
C ALA A 438 10.57 15.78 -49.87
N GLN A 439 9.25 15.77 -49.59
CA GLN A 439 8.17 15.90 -50.58
C GLN A 439 8.18 14.79 -51.67
N ASP A 440 8.81 13.65 -51.39
CA ASP A 440 8.78 12.47 -52.24
C ASP A 440 7.55 11.62 -51.89
N PHE A 441 6.40 12.04 -52.43
CA PHE A 441 5.11 11.43 -52.12
C PHE A 441 4.94 10.02 -52.69
N GLU A 442 5.64 9.70 -53.78
CA GLU A 442 5.59 8.38 -54.42
C GLU A 442 6.33 7.34 -53.57
N LYS A 443 7.53 7.68 -53.09
CA LYS A 443 8.29 6.84 -52.16
C LYS A 443 7.58 6.69 -50.81
N ALA A 444 6.96 7.77 -50.30
CA ALA A 444 6.17 7.71 -49.08
C ALA A 444 4.94 6.78 -49.20
N ALA A 445 4.28 6.74 -50.36
CA ALA A 445 3.17 5.84 -50.62
C ALA A 445 3.62 4.37 -50.66
N ALA A 446 4.73 4.06 -51.33
CA ALA A 446 5.30 2.71 -51.36
C ALA A 446 5.72 2.22 -49.97
N LEU A 447 6.33 3.09 -49.16
CA LEU A 447 6.71 2.76 -47.78
C LEU A 447 5.50 2.57 -46.85
N ARG A 448 4.40 3.30 -47.08
CA ARG A 448 3.13 3.09 -46.36
C ARG A 448 2.54 1.72 -46.65
N ASP A 449 2.56 1.28 -47.90
CA ASP A 449 2.02 -0.02 -48.28
C ASP A 449 2.93 -1.16 -47.77
N LYS A 450 4.25 -0.96 -47.77
CA LYS A 450 5.22 -1.86 -47.14
C LYS A 450 5.01 -1.97 -45.62
N GLU A 451 4.83 -0.84 -44.92
CA GLU A 451 4.50 -0.80 -43.48
C GLU A 451 3.23 -1.61 -43.20
N LYS A 452 2.20 -1.46 -44.03
CA LYS A 452 0.94 -2.20 -43.87
C LYS A 452 1.14 -3.71 -44.03
N GLN A 453 1.89 -4.15 -45.04
CA GLN A 453 2.20 -5.56 -45.25
C GLN A 453 3.05 -6.15 -44.12
N THR A 454 4.07 -5.43 -43.63
CA THR A 454 4.90 -5.88 -42.51
C THR A 454 4.08 -5.94 -41.21
N LYS A 455 3.12 -5.03 -41.03
CA LYS A 455 2.19 -5.04 -39.90
C LYS A 455 1.15 -6.16 -39.96
N GLU A 456 0.81 -6.66 -41.15
CA GLU A 456 -0.05 -7.86 -41.33
C GLU A 456 0.69 -9.16 -40.99
N LYS A 457 2.02 -9.15 -40.93
CA LYS A 457 2.85 -10.30 -40.49
C LYS A 457 3.08 -10.34 -38.97
N LEU A 458 2.74 -9.27 -38.26
CA LEU A 458 2.80 -9.14 -36.80
C LEU A 458 1.51 -9.67 -36.17
#